data_AF-A0A0E0F262-F1
#
_entry.id   AF-A0A0E0F262-F1
#
_cell.length_a   1.000
_cell.length_b   1.000
_cell.length_c   1.000
_cell.angle_alpha   90.00
_cell.angle_beta   90.00
_cell.angle_gamma   90.00
#
_symmetry.space_group_name_H-M   'P 1'
#
loop_
_entity.id
_entity.type
_entity.pdbx_description
1 polymer ?
#
loop_
_entity_poly.entity_id
_entity_poly.type
_entity_poly.pdbx_seq_one_letter_code
_entity_poly.pdbx_strand_id
1 'polypeptide(L)'
;MLHSGMKIVKYSSRHTKVFVSEYAVNNDKGGDAGNGSLLASLAEAAFLTGLEKNSWNPDAIVFNSWQQYGTPSYWMQTYFRESSGSAIHPVTISSSYFDLLAASAITWQDNEDIFLRVKIVNFGPSAVNLTISSSGLQAGVNAAKSTVTVLTSSNLLDENSFSEPNKVVPVTRELLNAAQEMQFLLLPFSLTSFDLAMF
;
A
#
# COMPACT_ATOMS: atom_id res chain seq x y z
N MET A 1 -20.67 -0.24 -33.07
CA MET A 1 -20.62 0.96 -32.21
C MET A 1 -20.22 0.48 -30.83
N LEU A 2 -18.99 0.78 -30.40
CA LEU A 2 -18.48 0.41 -29.09
C LEU A 2 -19.30 1.15 -28.02
N HIS A 3 -19.69 0.47 -26.97
CA HIS A 3 -20.44 1.06 -25.85
C HIS A 3 -19.60 0.91 -24.59
N SER A 4 -19.39 2.01 -23.87
CA SER A 4 -18.89 1.94 -22.49
C SER A 4 -20.06 1.61 -21.57
N GLY A 5 -20.08 0.41 -20.99
CA GLY A 5 -21.07 0.04 -19.99
C GLY A 5 -20.73 0.67 -18.64
N MET A 6 -21.66 1.44 -18.07
CA MET A 6 -21.51 2.05 -16.75
C MET A 6 -22.69 1.67 -15.86
N LYS A 7 -22.42 1.06 -14.70
CA LYS A 7 -23.43 0.81 -13.67
C LYS A 7 -23.27 1.84 -12.56
N ILE A 8 -24.01 2.95 -12.64
CA ILE A 8 -24.06 3.96 -11.56
C ILE A 8 -25.15 3.57 -10.56
N VAL A 9 -24.75 3.33 -9.30
CA VAL A 9 -25.69 3.36 -8.17
C VAL A 9 -25.78 4.80 -7.68
N LYS A 10 -26.95 5.41 -7.77
CA LYS A 10 -27.19 6.83 -7.47
C LYS A 10 -27.63 6.99 -6.01
N TYR A 11 -26.90 7.80 -5.23
CA TYR A 11 -27.41 8.40 -3.99
C TYR A 11 -27.33 9.93 -4.05
N SER A 12 -28.29 10.57 -3.38
CA SER A 12 -28.73 11.97 -3.54
C SER A 12 -27.64 13.05 -3.39
N SER A 13 -27.97 14.23 -3.92
CA SER A 13 -27.12 15.30 -4.44
C SER A 13 -26.33 16.15 -3.43
N ARG A 14 -25.16 16.60 -3.94
CA ARG A 14 -24.27 17.73 -3.56
C ARG A 14 -22.95 17.41 -2.84
N HIS A 15 -22.68 16.17 -2.46
CA HIS A 15 -21.36 15.76 -1.95
C HIS A 15 -20.97 14.33 -2.40
N THR A 16 -21.56 13.84 -3.50
CA THR A 16 -21.37 12.46 -3.94
C THR A 16 -20.06 12.35 -4.73
N LYS A 17 -19.05 11.74 -4.09
CA LYS A 17 -17.78 11.36 -4.71
C LYS A 17 -18.00 10.08 -5.50
N VAL A 18 -17.53 10.03 -6.74
CA VAL A 18 -17.59 8.83 -7.58
C VAL A 18 -16.23 8.15 -7.51
N PHE A 19 -16.21 6.87 -7.14
CA PHE A 19 -15.02 6.03 -7.18
C PHE A 19 -15.16 5.07 -8.36
N VAL A 20 -14.16 5.07 -9.24
CA VAL A 20 -14.05 4.11 -10.33
C VAL A 20 -13.02 3.07 -9.90
N SER A 21 -13.50 1.93 -9.43
CA SER A 21 -12.61 0.83 -8.99
C SER A 21 -12.02 0.05 -10.16
N GLU A 22 -12.68 0.11 -11.32
CA GLU A 22 -12.31 -0.62 -12.54
C GLU A 22 -12.91 0.08 -13.75
N TYR A 23 -12.15 0.13 -14.84
CA TYR A 23 -12.64 0.48 -16.16
C TYR A 23 -11.98 -0.43 -17.18
N ALA A 24 -12.74 -0.82 -18.19
CA ALA A 24 -12.24 -1.60 -19.32
C ALA A 24 -13.05 -1.21 -20.56
N VAL A 25 -12.41 -1.17 -21.71
CA VAL A 25 -13.12 -1.09 -22.98
C VAL A 25 -13.70 -2.47 -23.28
N ASN A 26 -15.02 -2.57 -23.37
CA ASN A 26 -15.74 -3.79 -23.70
C ASN A 26 -16.56 -3.61 -25.00
N ASN A 27 -16.88 -4.72 -25.65
CA ASN A 27 -17.78 -4.82 -26.78
C ASN A 27 -18.74 -6.01 -26.57
N ASP A 28 -20.02 -5.72 -26.40
CA ASP A 28 -21.08 -6.72 -26.19
C ASP A 28 -21.31 -7.66 -27.41
N LYS A 29 -20.58 -7.48 -28.52
CA LYS A 29 -20.70 -8.24 -29.77
C LYS A 29 -19.42 -8.98 -30.18
N GLY A 30 -18.48 -9.21 -29.26
CA GLY A 30 -17.32 -10.09 -29.51
C GLY A 30 -16.31 -9.54 -30.52
N GLY A 31 -16.16 -8.22 -30.60
CA GLY A 31 -15.00 -7.60 -31.27
C GLY A 31 -13.84 -7.36 -30.30
N ASP A 32 -12.77 -6.80 -30.83
CA ASP A 32 -11.40 -6.60 -30.30
C ASP A 32 -11.22 -5.95 -28.91
N ALA A 33 -12.30 -5.68 -28.20
CA ALA A 33 -12.29 -5.19 -26.83
C ALA A 33 -11.92 -6.35 -25.88
N GLY A 34 -10.74 -6.26 -25.26
CA GLY A 34 -10.10 -7.34 -24.51
C GLY A 34 -8.78 -7.84 -25.11
N ASN A 35 -8.49 -7.49 -26.37
CA ASN A 35 -7.23 -7.85 -27.04
C ASN A 35 -6.13 -6.76 -26.92
N GLY A 36 -6.43 -5.62 -26.28
CA GLY A 36 -5.49 -4.51 -26.13
C GLY A 36 -5.17 -3.78 -27.43
N SER A 37 -6.15 -3.59 -28.32
CA SER A 37 -5.90 -2.97 -29.62
C SER A 37 -5.79 -1.45 -29.58
N LEU A 38 -5.21 -0.87 -30.63
CA LEU A 38 -5.03 0.58 -30.76
C LEU A 38 -6.36 1.35 -30.64
N LEU A 39 -7.47 0.76 -31.10
CA LEU A 39 -8.79 1.38 -30.96
C LEU A 39 -9.27 1.37 -29.51
N ALA A 40 -8.99 0.30 -28.75
CA ALA A 40 -9.27 0.22 -27.33
C ALA A 40 -8.41 1.22 -26.54
N SER A 41 -7.11 1.34 -26.85
CA SER A 41 -6.23 2.29 -26.18
C SER A 41 -6.61 3.75 -26.43
N LEU A 42 -7.14 4.09 -27.62
CA LEU A 42 -7.66 5.43 -27.91
C LEU A 42 -8.95 5.75 -27.15
N ALA A 43 -9.81 4.76 -26.93
CA ALA A 43 -11.01 4.91 -26.12
C ALA A 43 -10.68 5.05 -24.62
N GLU A 44 -9.68 4.32 -24.12
CA GLU A 44 -9.14 4.49 -22.77
C GLU A 44 -8.49 5.87 -22.60
N ALA A 45 -7.71 6.33 -23.56
CA ALA A 45 -7.12 7.66 -23.54
C ALA A 45 -8.18 8.77 -23.46
N ALA A 46 -9.26 8.67 -24.26
CA ALA A 46 -10.36 9.62 -24.20
C ALA A 46 -11.08 9.64 -22.84
N PHE A 47 -11.23 8.47 -22.20
CA PHE A 47 -11.79 8.34 -20.86
C PHE A 47 -10.89 8.98 -19.79
N LEU A 48 -9.59 8.68 -19.81
CA LEU A 48 -8.60 9.24 -18.89
C LEU A 48 -8.47 10.77 -19.04
N THR A 49 -8.46 11.30 -20.25
CA THR A 49 -8.50 12.76 -20.49
C THR A 49 -9.78 13.41 -19.94
N GLY A 50 -10.90 12.67 -19.89
CA GLY A 50 -12.13 13.11 -19.23
C GLY A 50 -12.02 13.17 -17.70
N LEU A 51 -11.24 12.27 -17.10
CA LEU A 51 -10.92 12.29 -15.67
C LEU A 51 -9.95 13.43 -15.33
N GLU A 52 -8.93 13.68 -16.15
CA GLU A 52 -7.99 14.79 -15.99
C GLU A 52 -8.66 16.17 -15.97
N LYS A 53 -9.82 16.32 -16.62
CA LYS A 53 -10.63 17.56 -16.58
C LYS A 53 -11.52 17.68 -15.34
N ASN A 54 -11.67 16.62 -14.55
CA ASN A 54 -12.39 16.61 -13.28
C ASN A 54 -11.40 16.75 -12.12
N SER A 55 -11.38 17.92 -11.49
CA SER A 55 -10.43 18.30 -10.43
C SER A 55 -10.73 17.66 -9.06
N TRP A 56 -10.91 16.34 -9.01
CA TRP A 56 -11.04 15.56 -7.78
C TRP A 56 -9.90 14.53 -7.75
N ASN A 57 -8.95 14.66 -6.81
CA ASN A 57 -7.69 13.91 -6.82
C ASN A 57 -7.60 12.84 -5.70
N PRO A 58 -8.30 11.69 -5.79
CA PRO A 58 -8.10 10.52 -4.96
C PRO A 58 -7.12 9.54 -5.63
N ASP A 59 -6.28 10.02 -6.54
CA ASP A 59 -5.47 9.18 -7.40
C ASP A 59 -4.36 8.49 -6.60
N ALA A 60 -4.22 7.19 -6.78
CA ALA A 60 -3.08 6.45 -6.27
C ALA A 60 -1.80 6.89 -7.00
N ILE A 61 -1.88 7.05 -8.33
CA ILE A 61 -0.76 7.48 -9.16
C ILE A 61 -1.18 8.72 -9.93
N VAL A 62 -0.38 9.78 -9.86
CA VAL A 62 -0.57 11.01 -10.62
C VAL A 62 0.51 11.09 -11.68
N PHE A 63 0.15 11.37 -12.94
CA PHE A 63 1.08 11.44 -14.06
C PHE A 63 0.75 12.59 -15.02
N ASN A 64 1.74 12.97 -15.83
CA ASN A 64 1.57 13.82 -17.01
C ASN A 64 2.38 13.23 -18.18
N SER A 65 2.51 13.96 -19.29
CA SER A 65 3.21 13.48 -20.50
C SER A 65 4.71 13.18 -20.34
N TRP A 66 5.34 13.49 -19.20
CA TRP A 66 6.78 13.32 -18.96
C TRP A 66 7.14 12.67 -17.61
N GLN A 67 6.27 12.71 -16.61
CA GLN A 67 6.57 12.23 -15.26
C GLN A 67 5.36 11.66 -14.54
N GLN A 68 5.61 10.85 -13.51
CA GLN A 68 4.59 10.29 -12.63
C GLN A 68 5.09 10.22 -11.18
N TYR A 69 4.17 10.21 -10.22
CA TYR A 69 4.45 9.93 -8.82
C TYR A 69 3.29 9.15 -8.17
N GLY A 70 3.61 8.34 -7.17
CA GLY A 70 2.61 7.68 -6.33
C GLY A 70 2.23 8.55 -5.13
N THR A 71 0.96 8.65 -4.79
CA THR A 71 0.50 9.29 -3.54
C THR A 71 0.79 8.38 -2.33
N PRO A 72 0.71 8.89 -1.09
CA PRO A 72 0.87 8.04 0.10
C PRO A 72 -0.02 6.79 0.08
N SER A 73 -1.23 6.88 -0.49
CA SER A 73 -2.15 5.75 -0.63
C SER A 73 -1.67 4.71 -1.62
N TYR A 74 -1.02 5.09 -2.72
CA TYR A 74 -0.38 4.13 -3.64
C TYR A 74 0.73 3.34 -2.96
N TRP A 75 1.58 4.02 -2.20
CA TRP A 75 2.66 3.37 -1.48
C TRP A 75 2.12 2.41 -0.42
N MET A 76 1.04 2.80 0.27
CA MET A 76 0.32 1.92 1.20
C MET A 76 -0.19 0.66 0.48
N GLN A 77 -0.88 0.80 -0.65
CA GLN A 77 -1.40 -0.35 -1.41
C GLN A 77 -0.28 -1.26 -1.93
N THR A 78 0.77 -0.66 -2.51
CA THR A 78 1.94 -1.38 -3.03
C THR A 78 2.59 -2.21 -1.92
N TYR A 79 2.69 -1.65 -0.71
CA TYR A 79 3.29 -2.34 0.42
C TYR A 79 2.46 -3.54 0.93
N PHE A 80 1.16 -3.59 0.63
CA PHE A 80 0.29 -4.71 0.95
C PHE A 80 0.10 -5.72 -0.18
N ARG A 81 0.74 -5.52 -1.34
CA ARG A 81 0.68 -6.47 -2.46
C ARG A 81 1.18 -7.87 -2.10
N GLU A 82 2.30 -7.94 -1.39
CA GLU A 82 3.05 -9.18 -1.13
C GLU A 82 2.41 -10.08 -0.04
N SER A 83 1.14 -9.86 0.32
CA SER A 83 0.39 -10.75 1.23
C SER A 83 -0.42 -11.83 0.52
N SER A 84 -0.50 -11.82 -0.82
CA SER A 84 -1.25 -12.83 -1.58
C SER A 84 -0.59 -14.21 -1.48
N GLY A 85 -1.30 -15.20 -0.95
CA GLY A 85 -0.78 -16.56 -0.73
C GLY A 85 0.03 -16.76 0.56
N SER A 86 0.18 -15.71 1.37
CA SER A 86 0.90 -15.77 2.65
C SER A 86 0.07 -16.43 3.76
N ALA A 87 0.75 -17.05 4.72
CA ALA A 87 0.11 -17.61 5.92
C ALA A 87 -0.03 -16.52 6.98
N ILE A 88 -1.25 -16.28 7.46
CA ILE A 88 -1.52 -15.29 8.52
C ILE A 88 -1.22 -15.91 9.90
N HIS A 89 -0.55 -15.13 10.76
CA HIS A 89 -0.26 -15.49 12.14
C HIS A 89 -1.07 -14.66 13.13
N PRO A 90 -1.48 -15.25 14.27
CA PRO A 90 -2.09 -14.49 15.36
C PRO A 90 -1.13 -13.42 15.90
N VAL A 91 -1.65 -12.22 16.15
CA VAL A 91 -0.92 -11.12 16.77
C VAL A 91 -1.66 -10.65 18.01
N THR A 92 -0.93 -10.37 19.08
CA THR A 92 -1.48 -9.76 20.30
C THR A 92 -0.70 -8.50 20.61
N ILE A 93 -1.41 -7.39 20.86
CA ILE A 93 -0.82 -6.12 21.25
C ILE A 93 -1.12 -5.92 22.73
N SER A 94 -0.10 -5.91 23.57
CA SER A 94 -0.21 -5.55 24.99
C SER A 94 0.45 -4.18 25.18
N SER A 95 -0.35 -3.12 25.11
CA SER A 95 0.11 -1.74 25.24
C SER A 95 -1.01 -0.85 25.76
N SER A 96 -0.67 0.19 26.52
CA SER A 96 -1.63 1.24 26.90
C SER A 96 -2.16 2.02 25.69
N TYR A 97 -1.52 1.90 24.52
CA TYR A 97 -1.91 2.53 23.26
C TYR A 97 -2.63 1.57 22.31
N PHE A 98 -3.14 0.42 22.79
CA PHE A 98 -3.69 -0.63 21.93
C PHE A 98 -4.80 -0.13 20.97
N ASP A 99 -5.65 0.82 21.40
CA ASP A 99 -6.69 1.42 20.55
C ASP A 99 -6.14 2.26 19.38
N LEU A 100 -4.86 2.65 19.45
CA LEU A 100 -4.16 3.44 18.44
C LEU A 100 -3.13 2.62 17.66
N LEU A 101 -3.06 1.31 17.91
CA LEU A 101 -2.16 0.40 17.23
C LEU A 101 -2.96 -0.69 16.50
N ALA A 102 -2.57 -0.98 15.27
CA ALA A 102 -3.03 -2.16 14.56
C ALA A 102 -1.82 -2.95 14.06
N ALA A 103 -1.87 -4.27 14.14
CA ALA A 103 -0.78 -5.10 13.68
C ALA A 103 -1.26 -6.33 12.92
N SER A 104 -0.43 -6.81 12.02
CA SER A 104 -0.61 -8.07 11.32
C SER A 104 0.73 -8.77 11.16
N ALA A 105 0.71 -10.09 11.16
CA ALA A 105 1.89 -10.89 10.91
C ALA A 105 1.56 -11.94 9.85
N ILE A 106 2.44 -12.07 8.86
CA ILE A 106 2.33 -13.07 7.80
C ILE A 106 3.69 -13.74 7.59
N THR A 107 3.69 -15.00 7.17
CA THR A 107 4.88 -15.59 6.55
C THR A 107 4.73 -15.53 5.04
N TRP A 108 5.74 -14.98 4.37
CA TRP A 108 5.84 -14.94 2.93
C TRP A 108 7.22 -15.42 2.50
N GLN A 109 7.32 -15.90 1.25
CA GLN A 109 8.56 -16.41 0.69
C GLN A 109 8.98 -15.52 -0.47
N ASP A 110 10.24 -15.12 -0.48
CA ASP A 110 10.88 -14.43 -1.60
C ASP A 110 12.05 -15.26 -2.09
N ASN A 111 11.95 -15.78 -3.30
CA ASN A 111 12.91 -16.73 -3.85
C ASN A 111 13.13 -17.93 -2.89
N GLU A 112 14.32 -18.04 -2.30
CA GLU A 112 14.70 -19.09 -1.35
C GLU A 112 14.58 -18.65 0.12
N ASP A 113 14.41 -17.35 0.39
CA ASP A 113 14.33 -16.83 1.75
C ASP A 113 12.88 -16.77 2.22
N ILE A 114 12.64 -17.19 3.46
CA ILE A 114 11.33 -17.13 4.09
C ILE A 114 11.35 -16.02 5.14
N PHE A 115 10.36 -15.14 5.11
CA PHE A 115 10.26 -13.98 5.99
C PHE A 115 9.01 -14.06 6.86
N LEU A 116 9.18 -13.80 8.15
CA LEU A 116 8.09 -13.35 9.01
C LEU A 116 7.96 -11.84 8.85
N ARG A 117 6.91 -11.39 8.16
CA ARG A 117 6.59 -9.97 7.99
C ARG A 117 5.61 -9.53 9.06
N VAL A 118 6.04 -8.62 9.92
CA VAL A 118 5.19 -7.98 10.94
C VAL A 118 4.95 -6.54 10.55
N LYS A 119 3.70 -6.15 10.32
CA LYS A 119 3.29 -4.78 10.03
C LYS A 119 2.61 -4.20 11.25
N ILE A 120 2.99 -2.99 11.66
CA ILE A 120 2.38 -2.26 12.76
C ILE A 120 2.06 -0.84 12.30
N VAL A 121 0.82 -0.42 12.50
CA VAL A 121 0.36 0.94 12.27
C VAL A 121 0.24 1.65 13.62
N ASN A 122 0.82 2.84 13.73
CA ASN A 122 0.60 3.75 14.83
C ASN A 122 -0.26 4.92 14.36
N PHE A 123 -1.53 4.95 14.77
CA PHE A 123 -2.46 6.04 14.49
C PHE A 123 -2.28 7.22 15.45
N GLY A 124 -1.46 7.07 16.49
CA GLY A 124 -1.29 8.05 17.55
C GLY A 124 -0.28 9.16 17.20
N PRO A 125 -0.39 10.32 17.89
CA PRO A 125 0.53 11.44 17.74
C PRO A 125 1.86 11.24 18.50
N SER A 126 1.98 10.17 19.29
CA SER A 126 3.14 9.90 20.12
C SER A 126 3.93 8.71 19.57
N ALA A 127 5.26 8.79 19.70
CA ALA A 127 6.12 7.65 19.46
C ALA A 127 5.87 6.59 20.55
N VAL A 128 5.88 5.31 20.17
CA VAL A 128 5.62 4.19 21.07
C VAL A 128 6.80 3.23 21.02
N ASN A 129 7.46 3.02 22.15
CA ASN A 129 8.49 1.99 22.26
C ASN A 129 7.81 0.64 22.47
N LEU A 130 8.01 -0.30 21.54
CA LEU A 130 7.44 -1.65 21.62
C LEU A 130 8.54 -2.69 21.75
N THR A 131 8.28 -3.69 22.59
CA THR A 131 8.95 -4.98 22.51
C THR A 131 8.17 -5.86 21.55
N ILE A 132 8.80 -6.23 20.45
CA ILE A 132 8.25 -7.15 19.45
C ILE A 132 8.86 -8.52 19.73
N SER A 133 8.02 -9.48 20.05
CA SER A 133 8.43 -10.86 20.26
C SER A 133 7.67 -11.81 19.37
N SER A 134 8.37 -12.84 18.91
CA SER A 134 7.87 -13.90 18.05
C SER A 134 8.22 -15.24 18.69
N SER A 135 7.20 -16.08 18.90
CA SER A 135 7.34 -17.42 19.46
C SER A 135 6.89 -18.46 18.44
N GLY A 136 7.35 -19.71 18.60
CA GLY A 136 6.98 -20.81 17.70
C GLY A 136 7.69 -20.80 16.34
N LEU A 137 8.63 -19.88 16.11
CA LEU A 137 9.54 -19.89 14.97
C LEU A 137 10.49 -21.09 15.09
N GLN A 138 10.36 -22.05 14.16
CA GLN A 138 11.23 -23.24 14.12
C GLN A 138 12.68 -22.89 13.76
N ALA A 139 12.85 -21.85 12.94
CA ALA A 139 14.12 -21.26 12.57
C ALA A 139 14.33 -19.93 13.29
N GLY A 140 15.57 -19.62 13.69
CA GLY A 140 15.90 -18.32 14.28
C GLY A 140 15.74 -17.18 13.27
N VAL A 141 15.96 -15.95 13.73
CA VAL A 141 15.94 -14.74 12.88
C VAL A 141 17.35 -14.42 12.38
N ASN A 142 17.51 -14.28 11.07
CA ASN A 142 18.74 -13.86 10.41
C ASN A 142 18.76 -12.33 10.26
N ALA A 143 19.46 -11.65 11.17
CA ALA A 143 19.53 -10.19 11.17
C ALA A 143 20.19 -9.60 9.92
N ALA A 144 21.15 -10.30 9.31
CA ALA A 144 21.87 -9.81 8.12
C ALA A 144 20.99 -9.72 6.87
N LYS A 145 19.87 -10.44 6.84
CA LYS A 145 18.87 -10.40 5.76
C LYS A 145 17.58 -9.69 6.16
N SER A 146 17.46 -9.25 7.42
CA SER A 146 16.24 -8.64 7.94
C SER A 146 16.21 -7.14 7.67
N THR A 147 15.04 -6.62 7.34
CA THR A 147 14.86 -5.20 7.03
C THR A 147 13.68 -4.60 7.78
N VAL A 148 13.68 -3.28 7.88
CA VAL A 148 12.54 -2.49 8.35
C VAL A 148 12.19 -1.44 7.31
N THR A 149 10.90 -1.36 6.98
CA THR A 149 10.34 -0.32 6.12
C THR A 149 9.45 0.60 6.96
N VAL A 150 9.64 1.90 6.84
CA VAL A 150 8.82 2.91 7.52
C VAL A 150 8.19 3.85 6.50
N LEU A 151 6.89 4.07 6.60
CA LEU A 151 6.15 5.11 5.90
C LEU A 151 5.55 6.07 6.93
N THR A 152 5.98 7.32 6.91
CA THR A 152 5.51 8.38 7.83
C THR A 152 5.81 9.75 7.22
N SER A 153 5.30 10.82 7.85
CA SER A 153 5.73 12.19 7.58
C SER A 153 5.67 13.04 8.86
N SER A 154 6.42 14.14 8.89
CA SER A 154 6.36 15.14 9.97
C SER A 154 5.05 15.92 9.98
N ASN A 155 4.33 16.01 8.86
CA ASN A 155 3.03 16.66 8.74
C ASN A 155 2.00 15.72 8.12
N LEU A 156 0.84 15.60 8.78
CA LEU A 156 -0.27 14.73 8.36
C LEU A 156 -0.89 15.10 7.02
N LEU A 157 -0.70 16.35 6.58
CA LEU A 157 -1.21 16.86 5.30
C LEU A 157 -0.15 16.81 4.19
N ASP A 158 0.99 16.16 4.41
CA ASP A 158 2.00 16.02 3.37
C ASP A 158 1.54 15.07 2.25
N GLU A 159 1.75 15.53 1.02
CA GLU A 159 1.46 14.81 -0.21
C GLU A 159 2.67 14.84 -1.14
N ASN A 160 2.75 13.84 -2.03
CA ASN A 160 3.70 13.86 -3.14
C ASN A 160 3.19 14.79 -4.25
N SER A 161 4.12 15.38 -5.00
CA SER A 161 3.81 16.31 -6.10
C SER A 161 4.83 16.15 -7.23
N PHE A 162 4.60 16.75 -8.39
CA PHE A 162 5.61 16.75 -9.46
C PHE A 162 6.92 17.44 -9.07
N SER A 163 6.88 18.44 -8.18
CA SER A 163 8.09 19.09 -7.66
C SER A 163 8.79 18.27 -6.57
N GLU A 164 8.04 17.47 -5.80
CA GLU A 164 8.54 16.63 -4.72
C GLU A 164 7.86 15.24 -4.80
N PRO A 165 8.23 14.38 -5.77
CA PRO A 165 7.49 13.14 -6.03
C PRO A 165 7.68 12.08 -4.95
N ASN A 166 8.70 12.24 -4.10
CA ASN A 166 9.09 11.28 -3.06
C ASN A 166 9.04 11.87 -1.64
N LYS A 167 8.18 12.87 -1.40
CA LYS A 167 8.05 13.53 -0.09
C LYS A 167 7.60 12.55 1.01
N VAL A 168 6.63 11.70 0.70
CA VAL A 168 6.02 10.70 1.57
C VAL A 168 6.06 9.36 0.85
N VAL A 169 7.11 8.60 1.11
CA VAL A 169 7.36 7.27 0.50
C VAL A 169 7.89 6.29 1.56
N PRO A 170 7.74 4.98 1.36
CA PRO A 170 8.30 3.99 2.27
C PRO A 170 9.83 4.03 2.18
N VAL A 171 10.49 4.09 3.33
CA VAL A 171 11.95 4.04 3.43
C VAL A 171 12.35 2.72 4.07
N THR A 172 13.09 1.91 3.31
CA THR A 172 13.59 0.61 3.76
C THR A 172 15.05 0.72 4.19
N ARG A 173 15.40 0.04 5.29
CA ARG A 173 16.78 -0.07 5.78
C ARG A 173 17.02 -1.41 6.46
N GLU A 174 18.29 -1.77 6.63
CA GLU A 174 18.68 -2.95 7.41
C GLU A 174 18.20 -2.86 8.86
N LEU A 175 17.75 -3.99 9.40
CA LEU A 175 17.32 -4.12 10.79
C LEU A 175 18.37 -4.91 11.58
N LEU A 176 19.44 -4.22 11.95
CA LEU A 176 20.63 -4.83 12.55
C LEU A 176 20.37 -5.52 13.90
N ASN A 177 19.33 -5.11 14.63
CA ASN A 177 18.91 -5.70 15.90
C ASN A 177 17.75 -6.70 15.74
N ALA A 178 17.47 -7.17 14.53
CA ALA A 178 16.45 -8.18 14.28
C ALA A 178 16.76 -9.46 15.08
N ALA A 179 15.77 -9.89 15.85
CA ALA A 179 15.85 -11.08 16.69
C ALA A 179 14.42 -11.59 16.97
N GLN A 180 14.32 -12.76 17.60
CA GLN A 180 13.02 -13.29 18.05
C GLN A 180 12.35 -12.38 19.07
N GLU A 181 13.13 -11.60 19.82
CA GLU A 181 12.65 -10.52 20.67
C GLU A 181 13.52 -9.30 20.42
N MET A 182 12.90 -8.17 20.07
CA MET A 182 13.59 -6.92 19.80
C MET A 182 12.77 -5.72 20.26
N GLN A 183 13.45 -4.62 20.56
CA GLN A 183 12.80 -3.34 20.82
C GLN A 183 12.85 -2.44 19.59
N PHE A 184 11.77 -1.71 19.36
CA PHE A 184 11.69 -0.72 18.31
C PHE A 184 10.81 0.46 18.70
N LEU A 185 11.30 1.68 18.40
CA LEU A 185 10.54 2.91 18.57
C LEU A 185 9.68 3.15 17.33
N LEU A 186 8.37 2.91 17.43
CA LEU A 186 7.43 3.28 16.38
C LEU A 186 7.21 4.78 16.37
N LEU A 187 7.33 5.39 15.19
CA LEU A 187 7.08 6.82 15.00
C LEU A 187 5.58 7.12 15.08
N PRO A 188 5.18 8.36 15.43
CA PRO A 188 3.80 8.83 15.30
C PRO A 188 3.29 8.64 13.87
N PHE A 189 1.98 8.45 13.70
CA PHE A 189 1.30 8.43 12.40
C PHE A 189 2.09 7.68 11.31
N SER A 190 2.40 6.42 11.59
CA SER A 190 3.31 5.63 10.77
C SER A 190 2.76 4.25 10.47
N LEU A 191 3.13 3.74 9.30
CA LEU A 191 3.21 2.30 9.07
C LEU A 191 4.69 1.92 9.22
N THR A 192 4.96 0.95 10.09
CA THR A 192 6.26 0.29 10.15
C THR A 192 6.08 -1.18 9.86
N SER A 193 6.97 -1.75 9.08
CA SER A 193 6.95 -3.16 8.75
C SER A 193 8.34 -3.75 8.88
N PHE A 194 8.39 -4.91 9.52
CA PHE A 194 9.59 -5.67 9.81
C PHE A 194 9.55 -6.92 8.96
N ASP A 195 10.55 -7.09 8.10
CA ASP A 195 10.80 -8.32 7.37
C ASP A 195 11.91 -9.08 8.08
N LEU A 196 11.50 -10.05 8.91
CA LEU A 196 12.41 -10.88 9.68
C LEU A 196 12.74 -12.14 8.86
N ALA A 197 13.93 -12.18 8.28
CA ALA A 197 14.41 -13.35 7.55
C ALA A 197 14.59 -14.52 8.52
N MET A 198 14.12 -15.69 8.13
CA MET A 198 14.28 -16.92 8.92
C MET A 198 15.48 -17.75 8.42
N PHE A 199 16.11 -18.50 9.32
CA PHE A 199 17.18 -19.46 8.98
C PHE A 199 16.68 -20.75 8.32
#